data_AF-A0A661VHU3-F1
#
_entry.id   AF-A0A661VHU3-F1
#
_cell.length_a   1.000
_cell.length_b   1.000
_cell.length_c   1.000
_cell.angle_alpha   90.00
_cell.angle_beta   90.00
_cell.angle_gamma   90.00
#
_symmetry.space_group_name_H-M   'P 1'
#
loop_
_entity.id
_entity.type
_entity.pdbx_description
1 polymer ?
#
loop_
_entity_poly.entity_id
_entity_poly.type
_entity_poly.pdbx_seq_one_letter_code
_entity_poly.pdbx_strand_id
1 'polypeptide(L)'
;MVNPNFRDYKLLGPLDMPPVEVFFADTWEPTGPFGAKGVGEGATNPVAAAVYNAVYNAIGVRIFTMPITPEKILEGLQRKNNEGGGAK
;
A
#
# COMPACT_ATOMS: atom_id res chain seq x y z
N MET A 1 10.61 11.96 20.44
CA MET A 1 9.70 11.87 19.27
C MET A 1 10.04 13.00 18.32
N VAL A 2 10.14 12.75 17.01
CA VAL A 2 10.65 13.75 16.03
C VAL A 2 9.53 14.57 15.37
N ASN A 3 8.34 13.97 15.15
CA ASN A 3 7.22 14.60 14.46
C ASN A 3 5.84 14.33 15.13
N PRO A 4 5.63 14.68 16.41
CA PRO A 4 4.38 14.42 17.14
C PRO A 4 3.26 15.43 16.78
N ASN A 5 3.07 15.72 15.49
CA ASN A 5 2.07 16.68 15.02
C ASN A 5 1.46 16.21 13.68
N PHE A 6 0.24 16.68 13.39
CA PHE A 6 -0.50 16.30 12.18
C PHE A 6 -0.03 16.98 10.88
N ARG A 7 0.91 17.94 10.98
CA ARG A 7 1.49 18.59 9.80
C ARG A 7 2.57 17.72 9.16
N ASP A 8 3.42 17.12 10.00
CA ASP A 8 4.60 16.37 9.59
C ASP A 8 4.35 14.85 9.59
N TYR A 9 3.53 14.35 10.52
CA TYR A 9 3.00 12.98 10.44
C TYR A 9 1.83 12.97 9.45
N LYS A 10 2.13 12.63 8.20
CA LYS A 10 1.17 12.71 7.10
C LYS A 10 0.00 11.77 7.33
N LEU A 11 -1.19 12.35 7.39
CA LEU A 11 -2.47 11.65 7.33
C LEU A 11 -3.07 11.85 5.94
N LEU A 12 -3.75 10.83 5.44
CA LEU A 12 -4.50 10.94 4.19
C LEU A 12 -5.67 11.91 4.39
N GLY A 13 -5.76 12.93 3.52
CA GLY A 13 -6.89 13.81 3.42
C GLY A 13 -7.92 13.31 2.39
N PRO A 14 -9.07 13.99 2.26
CA PRO A 14 -10.12 13.61 1.30
C PRO A 14 -9.65 13.57 -0.16
N LEU A 15 -8.68 14.40 -0.54
CA LEU A 15 -8.14 14.44 -1.90
C LEU A 15 -7.11 13.34 -2.19
N ASP A 16 -6.59 12.68 -1.16
CA ASP A 16 -5.64 11.58 -1.31
C ASP A 16 -6.35 10.22 -1.46
N MET A 17 -7.65 10.16 -1.13
CA MET A 17 -8.42 8.92 -1.11
C MET A 17 -8.77 8.47 -2.54
N PRO A 18 -8.32 7.28 -2.99
CA PRO A 18 -8.72 6.76 -4.29
C PRO A 18 -10.19 6.30 -4.26
N PRO A 19 -10.84 6.16 -5.43
CA PRO A 19 -12.13 5.48 -5.52
C PRO A 19 -12.04 4.07 -4.92
N VAL A 20 -13.02 3.69 -4.10
CA VAL A 20 -13.08 2.37 -3.46
C VAL A 20 -14.34 1.64 -3.91
N GLU A 21 -14.15 0.44 -4.44
CA GLU A 21 -15.21 -0.50 -4.73
C GLU A 21 -15.25 -1.57 -3.63
N VAL A 22 -16.46 -1.96 -3.22
CA VAL A 22 -16.68 -2.91 -2.13
C VAL A 22 -17.37 -4.15 -2.67
N PHE A 23 -16.74 -5.30 -2.45
CA PHE A 23 -17.26 -6.61 -2.81
C PHE A 23 -17.50 -7.42 -1.53
N PHE A 24 -18.70 -7.98 -1.39
CA PHE A 24 -19.04 -8.85 -0.27
C PHE A 24 -18.78 -10.31 -0.64
N ALA A 25 -18.07 -11.02 0.23
CA ALA A 25 -17.92 -12.45 0.11
C ALA A 25 -19.18 -13.15 0.65
N ASP A 26 -19.74 -14.06 -0.15
CA ASP A 26 -20.89 -14.87 0.27
C ASP A 26 -20.42 -15.99 1.21
N THR A 27 -20.31 -15.67 2.50
CA THR A 27 -19.87 -16.60 3.53
C THR A 27 -20.65 -16.41 4.83
N TRP A 28 -20.79 -17.49 5.60
CA TRP A 28 -21.52 -17.51 6.86
C TRP A 28 -20.60 -17.91 8.02
N GLU A 29 -20.79 -17.32 9.21
CA GLU A 29 -20.12 -17.73 10.46
C GLU A 29 -21.12 -18.36 11.42
N PRO A 30 -21.06 -19.69 11.64
CA PRO A 30 -22.00 -20.37 12.53
C PRO A 30 -22.00 -19.83 13.97
N THR A 31 -20.87 -19.30 14.45
CA THR A 31 -20.74 -18.78 15.81
C THR A 31 -21.06 -17.28 15.93
N GLY A 32 -21.25 -16.60 14.80
CA GLY A 32 -21.44 -15.16 14.73
C GLY A 32 -22.92 -14.78 14.85
N PRO A 33 -23.24 -13.63 15.48
CA PRO A 33 -24.61 -13.16 15.54
C PRO A 33 -25.12 -12.91 14.12
N PHE A 34 -26.22 -13.57 13.76
CA PHE A 34 -26.79 -13.51 12.40
C PHE A 34 -25.77 -13.87 11.29
N GLY A 35 -24.78 -14.73 11.58
CA GLY A 35 -23.78 -15.16 10.61
C GLY A 35 -22.60 -14.20 10.40
N ALA A 36 -22.50 -13.13 11.18
CA ALA A 36 -21.51 -12.07 11.00
C ALA A 36 -20.06 -12.52 11.33
N LYS A 37 -19.09 -11.90 10.65
CA LYS A 37 -17.65 -12.07 10.84
C LYS A 37 -16.97 -10.74 11.10
N GLY A 38 -15.83 -10.76 11.79
CA GLY A 38 -14.97 -9.58 11.91
C GLY A 38 -14.38 -9.19 10.55
N VAL A 39 -14.49 -7.91 10.19
CA VAL A 39 -14.00 -7.39 8.88
C VAL A 39 -13.00 -6.24 8.99
N GLY A 40 -12.95 -5.54 10.12
CA GLY A 40 -12.15 -4.31 10.26
C GLY A 40 -10.67 -4.48 9.93
N GLU A 41 -10.00 -5.43 10.57
CA GLU A 41 -8.58 -5.71 10.31
C GLU A 41 -8.38 -6.42 8.97
N GLY A 42 -9.27 -7.36 8.61
CA GLY A 42 -9.19 -8.13 7.37
C GLY A 42 -9.24 -7.25 6.12
N ALA A 43 -10.02 -6.17 6.15
CA ALA A 43 -10.06 -5.19 5.07
C ALA A 43 -8.83 -4.24 5.05
N THR A 44 -8.17 -4.04 6.20
CA THR A 44 -7.07 -3.08 6.34
C THR A 44 -5.70 -3.72 6.08
N ASN A 45 -5.46 -4.92 6.62
CA ASN A 45 -4.19 -5.65 6.51
C ASN A 45 -3.66 -5.80 5.06
N PRO A 46 -4.48 -6.16 4.05
CA PRO A 46 -3.95 -6.39 2.70
C PRO A 46 -3.61 -5.09 1.95
N VAL A 47 -4.05 -3.92 2.41
CA VAL A 47 -3.94 -2.65 1.67
C VAL A 47 -2.49 -2.31 1.34
N ALA A 48 -1.60 -2.36 2.34
CA ALA A 48 -0.18 -2.03 2.11
C ALA A 48 0.47 -2.98 1.10
N ALA A 49 0.22 -4.29 1.20
CA ALA A 49 0.76 -5.27 0.27
C ALA A 49 0.23 -5.06 -1.16
N ALA A 50 -1.07 -4.78 -1.32
CA ALA A 50 -1.70 -4.50 -2.60
C ALA A 50 -1.08 -3.28 -3.28
N VAL A 51 -0.93 -2.17 -2.56
CA VAL A 51 -0.30 -0.95 -3.07
C VAL A 51 1.16 -1.20 -3.47
N TYR A 52 1.93 -1.92 -2.65
CA TYR A 52 3.35 -2.20 -2.94
C TYR A 52 3.52 -3.07 -4.18
N ASN A 53 2.63 -4.04 -4.37
CA ASN A 53 2.58 -4.86 -5.58
C ASN A 53 2.19 -4.04 -6.81
N ALA A 54 1.24 -3.10 -6.68
CA ALA A 54 0.85 -2.20 -7.76
C ALA A 54 2.01 -1.28 -8.17
N VAL A 55 2.75 -0.71 -7.20
CA VAL A 55 3.96 0.08 -7.49
C VAL A 55 5.00 -0.77 -8.23
N TYR A 56 5.31 -1.97 -7.74
CA TYR A 56 6.24 -2.87 -8.43
C TYR A 56 5.79 -3.19 -9.86
N ASN A 57 4.50 -3.48 -10.06
CA ASN A 57 3.96 -3.73 -11.38
C ASN A 57 4.17 -2.51 -12.30
N ALA A 58 3.90 -1.30 -11.81
CA ALA A 58 4.00 -0.07 -12.59
C ALA A 58 5.44 0.28 -13.01
N ILE A 59 6.43 0.13 -12.12
CA ILE A 59 7.81 0.61 -12.37
C ILE A 59 8.85 -0.50 -12.50
N GLY A 60 8.51 -1.75 -12.19
CA GLY A 60 9.43 -2.90 -12.20
C GLY A 60 10.52 -2.84 -11.13
N VAL A 61 10.35 -2.03 -10.09
CA VAL A 61 11.30 -1.86 -8.98
C VAL A 61 10.62 -2.29 -7.69
N ARG A 62 11.27 -3.19 -6.94
CA ARG A 62 10.73 -3.70 -5.68
C ARG A 62 11.29 -2.95 -4.49
N ILE A 63 10.41 -2.32 -3.71
CA ILE A 63 10.76 -1.61 -2.47
C ILE A 63 10.28 -2.45 -1.29
N PHE A 64 11.20 -2.89 -0.43
CA PHE A 64 10.91 -3.79 0.70
C PHE A 64 10.78 -3.08 2.05
N THR A 65 10.96 -1.76 2.09
CA THR A 65 10.90 -0.98 3.33
C THR A 65 9.76 0.03 3.27
N MET A 66 8.95 0.06 4.34
CA MET A 66 7.85 1.01 4.46
C MET A 66 8.29 2.32 5.16
N PRO A 67 7.62 3.45 4.89
CA PRO A 67 6.72 3.70 3.75
C PRO A 67 7.48 3.75 2.41
N ILE A 68 6.78 3.56 1.28
CA ILE A 68 7.30 3.88 -0.06
C ILE A 68 7.24 5.39 -0.21
N THR A 69 8.40 6.05 -0.05
CA THR A 69 8.50 7.49 -0.26
C THR A 69 8.96 7.80 -1.68
N PRO A 70 8.69 9.02 -2.20
CA PRO A 70 9.18 9.43 -3.51
C PRO A 70 10.69 9.27 -3.70
N GLU A 71 11.49 9.47 -2.65
CA GLU A 71 12.94 9.31 -2.69
C GLU A 71 13.34 7.86 -2.94
N LYS A 72 12.66 6.90 -2.30
CA LYS A 72 12.89 5.46 -2.53
C LYS A 72 12.50 5.03 -3.94
N ILE A 73 11.43 5.62 -4.49
CA ILE A 73 11.03 5.40 -5.89
C ILE A 73 12.12 5.93 -6.82
N LEU A 74 12.57 7.17 -6.62
CA LEU A 74 13.58 7.81 -7.45
C LEU A 74 14.91 7.04 -7.42
N GLU A 75 15.39 6.68 -6.23
CA GLU A 75 16.60 5.88 -6.05
C GLU A 75 16.48 4.52 -6.76
N GLY A 76 15.34 3.85 -6.59
CA GLY A 76 15.08 2.57 -7.23
C GLY A 76 15.06 2.64 -8.76
N LEU A 77 14.49 3.69 -9.34
CA LEU A 77 14.52 3.95 -10.78
C LEU A 77 15.93 4.25 -11.29
N GLN A 78 16.71 5.04 -10.55
CA GLN A 78 18.10 5.34 -10.91
C GLN A 78 18.97 4.07 -10.93
N ARG A 79 18.85 3.21 -9.92
CA ARG A 79 19.58 1.92 -9.88
C ARG A 79 19.23 1.04 -11.09
N LYS A 80 17.94 0.90 -11.39
CA LYS A 80 17.46 0.15 -12.56
C LYS A 80 18.03 0.68 -13.88
N ASN A 81 18.10 2.01 -14.05
CA ASN A 81 18.64 2.62 -15.27
C ASN A 81 20.15 2.40 -15.40
N ASN A 82 20.91 2.45 -14.30
CA ASN A 82 22.35 2.23 -14.30
C ASN A 82 22.72 0.77 -14.65
N GLU A 83 21.92 -0.20 -14.18
CA GLU A 83 22.09 -1.62 -14.52
C GLU A 83 21.76 -1.93 -15.99
N GLY A 84 20.76 -1.25 -16.56
CA GLY A 84 20.41 -1.36 -17.98
C GLY A 84 21.33 -0.59 -18.94
N GLY A 85 22.13 0.36 -18.44
CA GLY A 85 23.04 1.19 -19.23
C GLY A 85 24.45 0.63 -19.41
N GLY A 86 24.81 -0.45 -18.70
CA GLY A 86 26.12 -1.11 -18.79
C GLY A 86 26.29 -2.09 -19.96
N ALA A 87 25.26 -2.27 -20.79
CA ALA A 87 25.30 -3.05 -22.02
C ALA A 87 25.34 -2.12 -23.25
N LYS A 88 26.41 -1.35 -23.38
CA LYS A 88 26.85 -0.75 -24.64
C LYS A 88 28.36 -0.87 -24.75
#